data_AF-A0A925X3D4-F1
#
_entry.id   AF-A0A925X3D4-F1
#
_cell.length_a   1.000
_cell.length_b   1.000
_cell.length_c   1.000
_cell.angle_alpha   90.00
_cell.angle_beta   90.00
_cell.angle_gamma   90.00
#
_symmetry.space_group_name_H-M   'P 1'
#
loop_
_entity.id
_entity.type
_entity.pdbx_description
1 polymer ?
#
loop_
_entity_poly.entity_id
_entity_poly.type
_entity_poly.pdbx_seq_one_letter_code
_entity_poly.pdbx_strand_id
1 'polypeptide(L)'
;MHRVTLYSKPDCHLCDDAKLVIERVRARHALELVVRDIRDNAKDFANYQFAIPVITVNDREIARHRLDEAQLEAALASQIQIVLMAKFPQAGKVKTRLSPTLSPAQAAKTHEAFLKHLGARLAKMNLGEIVICFDPPEAAAAMRDLMNDVSRTFVPQVAGDLTARLCGFGNASSTTLFLGGDSPDLPERFVRRTVDLLHENDLVIGPTDDGGYWCLGLDSRVNRPELLRGIEWSSGREFDQTLERARSLGYNVGLADQWDDVDRPEDLTRLLDRLQKSTDTSDRELLTRLKFLPAGVWP
;
A
#
# COMPACT_ATOMS: atom_id res chain seq x y z
N MET A 1 -17.47 5.47 4.63
CA MET A 1 -17.83 6.14 5.90
C MET A 1 -16.75 5.81 6.90
N HIS A 2 -16.08 6.80 7.49
CA HIS A 2 -15.00 6.54 8.44
C HIS A 2 -15.56 6.12 9.79
N ARG A 3 -14.97 5.10 10.43
CA ARG A 3 -15.31 4.74 11.82
C ARG A 3 -14.38 5.48 12.77
N VAL A 4 -14.93 6.38 13.58
CA VAL A 4 -14.22 7.08 14.64
C VAL A 4 -14.56 6.40 15.97
N THR A 5 -13.57 5.77 16.62
CA THR A 5 -13.76 5.18 17.94
C THR A 5 -13.18 6.10 19.00
N LEU A 6 -14.00 6.51 19.97
CA LEU A 6 -13.58 7.19 21.17
C LEU A 6 -13.50 6.17 22.32
N TYR A 7 -12.29 5.82 22.73
CA TYR A 7 -12.04 5.09 23.96
C TYR A 7 -12.11 6.06 25.13
N SER A 8 -13.00 5.76 26.07
CA SER A 8 -13.41 6.65 27.16
C SER A 8 -13.46 5.91 28.49
N LYS A 9 -13.70 6.67 29.56
CA LYS A 9 -14.09 6.18 30.89
C LYS A 9 -15.12 7.18 31.46
N PRO A 10 -15.93 6.81 32.47
CA PRO A 10 -16.84 7.76 33.10
C PRO A 10 -16.09 8.89 33.78
N ASP A 11 -16.82 9.99 33.99
CA ASP A 11 -16.34 11.15 34.73
C ASP A 11 -15.02 11.70 34.16
N CYS A 12 -14.94 11.73 32.83
CA CYS A 12 -13.78 12.15 32.06
C CYS A 12 -14.09 13.40 31.24
N HIS A 13 -13.77 14.58 31.78
CA HIS A 13 -13.99 15.85 31.07
C HIS A 13 -13.30 15.92 29.70
N LEU A 14 -12.08 15.39 29.59
CA LEU A 14 -11.37 15.31 28.32
C LEU A 14 -12.10 14.47 27.26
N CYS A 15 -12.84 13.44 27.71
CA CYS A 15 -13.64 12.60 26.83
C CYS A 15 -14.85 13.36 26.29
N ASP A 16 -15.46 14.22 27.10
CA ASP A 16 -16.57 15.08 26.68
C ASP A 16 -16.08 16.15 25.70
N ASP A 17 -14.92 16.76 25.94
CA ASP A 17 -14.27 17.68 25.01
C ASP A 17 -13.98 17.02 23.65
N ALA A 18 -13.44 15.80 23.66
CA ALA A 18 -13.19 15.04 22.45
C ALA A 18 -14.48 14.72 21.67
N LYS A 19 -15.58 14.35 22.36
CA LYS A 19 -16.89 14.15 21.72
C LYS A 19 -17.37 15.41 21.01
N LEU A 20 -17.23 16.59 21.63
CA LEU A 20 -17.63 17.86 21.02
C LEU A 20 -16.84 18.16 19.75
N VAL A 21 -15.53 17.88 19.74
CA VAL A 21 -14.71 18.00 18.52
C VAL A 21 -15.22 17.04 17.44
N ILE A 22 -15.44 15.75 17.78
CA ILE A 22 -15.92 14.75 16.80
C ILE A 22 -17.27 15.14 16.21
N GLU A 23 -18.23 15.60 17.02
CA GLU A 23 -19.56 16.01 16.55
C GLU A 23 -19.50 17.24 15.64
N ARG A 24 -18.61 18.21 15.90
CA ARG A 24 -18.38 19.35 14.98
C ARG A 24 -17.89 18.91 13.62
N VAL A 25 -16.94 17.96 13.59
CA VAL A 25 -16.42 17.42 12.32
C VAL A 25 -17.44 16.53 11.62
N ARG A 26 -18.23 15.76 12.38
CA ARG A 26 -19.32 14.91 11.86
C ARG A 26 -20.39 15.70 11.10
N ALA A 27 -20.61 16.97 11.46
CA ALA A 27 -21.51 17.86 10.72
C ALA A 27 -21.06 18.13 9.27
N ARG A 28 -19.77 17.95 8.97
CA ARG A 28 -19.15 18.24 7.67
C ARG A 28 -18.59 16.98 6.97
N HIS A 29 -18.40 15.88 7.71
CA HIS A 29 -17.81 14.64 7.20
C HIS A 29 -18.68 13.41 7.52
N ALA A 30 -18.81 12.49 6.56
CA ALA A 30 -19.52 11.23 6.75
C ALA A 30 -18.70 10.26 7.61
N LEU A 31 -19.00 10.24 8.92
CA LEU A 31 -18.37 9.36 9.90
C LEU A 31 -19.38 8.69 10.85
N GLU A 32 -19.00 7.51 11.31
CA GLU A 32 -19.65 6.76 12.38
C GLU A 32 -18.86 6.96 13.67
N LEU A 33 -19.49 7.46 14.74
CA LEU A 33 -18.87 7.55 16.06
C LEU A 33 -19.23 6.32 16.89
N VAL A 34 -18.23 5.57 17.31
CA VAL A 34 -18.33 4.47 18.27
C VAL A 34 -17.69 4.91 19.58
N VAL A 35 -18.43 4.89 20.69
CA VAL A 35 -17.88 5.18 22.01
C VAL A 35 -17.69 3.86 22.76
N ARG A 36 -16.47 3.62 23.25
CA ARG A 36 -16.13 2.43 24.05
C ARG A 36 -15.69 2.85 25.43
N ASP A 37 -16.30 2.30 26.47
CA ASP A 37 -15.75 2.39 27.82
C ASP A 37 -14.64 1.34 27.95
N ILE A 38 -13.42 1.76 28.26
CA ILE A 38 -12.29 0.85 28.36
C ILE A 38 -12.45 -0.18 29.49
N ARG A 39 -13.30 0.08 30.49
CA ARG A 39 -13.52 -0.81 31.62
C ARG A 39 -14.34 -2.05 31.24
N ASP A 40 -15.08 -1.98 30.13
CA ASP A 40 -15.89 -3.08 29.62
C ASP A 40 -15.04 -4.10 28.82
N ASN A 41 -13.77 -3.79 28.54
CA ASN A 41 -12.89 -4.65 27.76
C ASN A 41 -11.47 -4.69 28.35
N ALA A 42 -11.03 -5.86 28.82
CA ALA A 42 -9.72 -6.03 29.45
C ALA A 42 -8.52 -5.61 28.57
N LYS A 43 -8.61 -5.77 27.24
CA LYS A 43 -7.56 -5.36 26.31
C LYS A 43 -7.50 -3.84 26.17
N ASP A 44 -8.65 -3.18 26.02
CA ASP A 44 -8.72 -1.73 25.96
C ASP A 44 -8.25 -1.09 27.28
N PHE A 45 -8.65 -1.67 28.42
CA PHE A 45 -8.17 -1.24 29.74
C PHE A 45 -6.64 -1.32 29.84
N ALA A 46 -6.07 -2.48 29.52
CA ALA A 46 -4.62 -2.68 29.59
C ALA A 46 -3.86 -1.68 28.70
N ASN A 47 -4.38 -1.41 27.49
CA ASN A 47 -3.75 -0.54 26.51
C ASN A 47 -3.88 0.95 26.83
N TYR A 48 -5.03 1.40 27.35
CA TYR A 48 -5.39 2.81 27.35
C TYR A 48 -5.69 3.42 28.73
N GLN A 49 -5.69 2.66 29.83
CA GLN A 49 -6.05 3.17 31.17
C GLN A 49 -5.35 4.48 31.59
N PHE A 50 -4.13 4.74 31.09
CA PHE A 50 -3.36 5.96 31.38
C PHE A 50 -3.39 7.01 30.26
N ALA A 51 -4.07 6.76 29.14
CA ALA A 51 -4.02 7.58 27.92
C ALA A 51 -5.38 8.21 27.52
N ILE A 52 -6.43 7.99 28.31
CA ILE A 52 -7.81 8.41 27.97
C ILE A 52 -7.98 9.94 27.92
N PRO A 53 -8.76 10.47 26.95
CA PRO A 53 -9.38 9.77 25.82
C PRO A 53 -8.36 9.34 24.77
N VAL A 54 -8.63 8.18 24.14
CA VAL A 54 -7.89 7.74 22.96
C VAL A 54 -8.85 7.72 21.78
N ILE A 55 -8.47 8.33 20.66
CA ILE A 55 -9.30 8.44 19.47
C ILE A 55 -8.66 7.67 18.34
N THR A 56 -9.42 6.81 17.70
CA THR A 56 -8.97 6.11 16.49
C THR A 56 -9.87 6.42 15.29
N VAL A 57 -9.31 6.57 14.10
CA VAL A 57 -10.04 6.61 12.83
C VAL A 57 -9.71 5.34 12.05
N ASN A 58 -10.72 4.54 11.72
CA ASN A 58 -10.56 3.22 11.08
C ASN A 58 -9.52 2.34 11.81
N ASP A 59 -9.61 2.27 13.13
CA ASP A 59 -8.70 1.55 14.04
C ASP A 59 -7.27 2.10 14.16
N ARG A 60 -6.93 3.18 13.43
CA ARG A 60 -5.67 3.90 13.60
C ARG A 60 -5.81 4.95 14.69
N GLU A 61 -4.97 4.88 15.72
CA GLU A 61 -4.91 5.91 16.76
C GLU A 61 -4.43 7.24 16.19
N ILE A 62 -5.19 8.31 16.43
CA ILE A 62 -4.88 9.67 15.94
C ILE A 62 -4.61 10.65 17.06
N ALA A 63 -5.00 10.32 18.30
CA ALA A 63 -4.86 11.20 19.44
C ALA A 63 -4.96 10.44 20.78
N ARG A 64 -4.19 10.92 21.75
CA ARG A 64 -4.30 10.59 23.19
C ARG A 64 -4.49 11.86 23.99
N HIS A 65 -5.29 11.81 25.04
CA HIS A 65 -5.61 12.90 25.97
C HIS A 65 -6.37 14.09 25.37
N ARG A 66 -6.00 14.56 24.17
CA ARG A 66 -6.58 15.71 23.51
C ARG A 66 -6.70 15.43 22.02
N LEU A 67 -7.87 15.70 21.48
CA LEU A 67 -8.14 15.71 20.05
C LEU A 67 -8.35 17.16 19.61
N ASP A 68 -7.66 17.58 18.56
CA ASP A 68 -7.98 18.82 17.87
C ASP A 68 -8.76 18.58 16.56
N GLU A 69 -9.48 19.60 16.11
CA GLU A 69 -10.37 19.50 14.95
C GLU A 69 -9.58 19.26 13.65
N ALA A 70 -8.42 19.92 13.52
CA ALA A 70 -7.55 19.79 12.36
C ALA A 70 -6.94 18.39 12.23
N GLN A 71 -6.57 17.75 13.35
CA GLN A 71 -6.10 16.36 13.44
C GLN A 71 -7.18 15.39 12.99
N LEU A 72 -8.41 15.57 13.47
CA LEU A 72 -9.52 14.71 13.06
C LEU A 72 -9.84 14.91 11.59
N GLU A 73 -9.94 16.16 11.12
CA GLU A 73 -10.15 16.48 9.71
C GLU A 73 -9.04 15.91 8.83
N ALA A 74 -7.77 16.07 9.22
CA ALA A 74 -6.64 15.51 8.50
C ALA A 74 -6.71 13.98 8.48
N ALA A 75 -7.08 13.33 9.59
CA ALA A 75 -7.21 11.88 9.65
C ALA A 75 -8.40 11.33 8.83
N LEU A 76 -9.47 12.11 8.70
CA LEU A 76 -10.61 11.79 7.84
C LEU A 76 -10.31 12.11 6.37
N ALA A 77 -9.50 13.12 6.09
CA ALA A 77 -9.05 13.50 4.75
C ALA A 77 -7.91 12.59 4.24
N SER A 78 -7.11 12.01 5.15
CA SER A 78 -6.01 11.09 4.83
C SER A 78 -6.55 9.69 4.53
N GLN A 79 -7.33 9.55 3.48
CA GLN A 79 -7.45 8.25 2.82
C GLN A 79 -6.17 8.02 2.03
N ILE A 80 -5.36 7.07 2.48
CA ILE A 80 -4.24 6.61 1.67
C ILE A 80 -4.82 5.99 0.41
N GLN A 81 -4.32 6.41 -0.74
CA GLN A 81 -4.53 5.70 -1.98
C GLN A 81 -3.41 4.68 -2.15
N ILE A 82 -3.78 3.41 -2.23
CA ILE A 82 -2.85 2.32 -2.56
C ILE A 82 -2.93 2.10 -4.06
N VAL A 83 -1.93 2.59 -4.77
CA VAL A 83 -1.87 2.53 -6.23
C VAL A 83 -1.05 1.32 -6.64
N LEU A 84 -1.72 0.29 -7.15
CA LEU A 84 -1.05 -0.86 -7.74
C LEU A 84 -0.71 -0.53 -9.20
N MET A 85 0.59 -0.34 -9.47
CA MET A 85 1.15 -0.13 -10.79
C MET A 85 1.21 -1.48 -11.52
N ALA A 86 0.31 -1.71 -12.47
CA ALA A 86 0.14 -3.00 -13.11
C ALA A 86 0.35 -2.92 -14.64
N LYS A 87 0.89 -4.00 -15.22
CA LYS A 87 0.80 -4.23 -16.66
C LYS A 87 -0.23 -5.30 -16.94
N PHE A 88 -1.03 -5.13 -17.98
CA PHE A 88 -2.00 -6.14 -18.37
C PHE A 88 -1.28 -7.45 -18.72
N PRO A 89 -1.66 -8.60 -18.15
CA PRO A 89 -1.00 -9.88 -18.39
C PRO A 89 -1.16 -10.40 -19.83
N GLN A 90 -0.32 -9.90 -20.73
CA GLN A 90 -0.31 -10.31 -22.14
C GLN A 90 0.96 -11.10 -22.48
N ALA A 91 0.78 -12.24 -23.15
CA ALA A 91 1.88 -13.11 -23.56
C ALA A 91 2.93 -12.32 -24.38
N GLY A 92 4.20 -12.41 -23.96
CA GLY A 92 5.32 -11.74 -24.62
C GLY A 92 5.45 -10.24 -24.29
N LYS A 93 4.60 -9.69 -23.43
CA LYS A 93 4.64 -8.28 -22.99
C LYS A 93 4.99 -8.10 -21.52
N VAL A 94 4.73 -9.12 -20.69
CA VAL A 94 5.05 -9.13 -19.25
C VAL A 94 5.99 -10.27 -18.92
N LYS A 95 6.78 -10.10 -17.85
CA LYS A 95 7.71 -11.12 -17.33
C LYS A 95 8.60 -11.76 -18.41
N THR A 96 9.04 -10.95 -19.38
CA THR A 96 9.85 -11.42 -20.50
C THR A 96 11.22 -11.96 -20.08
N ARG A 97 11.74 -11.51 -18.92
CA ARG A 97 12.96 -12.04 -18.30
C ARG A 97 12.81 -13.45 -17.73
N LEU A 98 11.58 -13.96 -17.56
CA LEU A 98 11.33 -15.36 -17.22
C LEU A 98 11.44 -16.29 -18.44
N SER A 99 11.52 -15.75 -19.65
CA SER A 99 11.81 -16.53 -20.84
C SER A 99 13.33 -16.70 -21.01
N PRO A 100 13.81 -17.87 -21.50
CA PRO A 100 13.03 -18.97 -22.09
C PRO A 100 12.51 -20.02 -21.09
N THR A 101 12.81 -19.91 -19.80
CA THR A 101 12.37 -20.88 -18.78
C THR A 101 10.86 -21.07 -18.77
N LEU A 102 10.12 -19.97 -18.94
CA LEU A 102 8.68 -19.97 -19.18
C LEU A 102 8.39 -19.56 -20.63
N SER A 103 7.42 -20.25 -21.23
CA SER A 103 6.78 -19.77 -22.47
C SER A 103 6.10 -18.41 -22.23
N PRO A 104 5.93 -17.58 -23.27
CA PRO A 104 5.24 -16.29 -23.15
C PRO A 104 3.85 -16.38 -22.49
N ALA A 105 3.10 -17.46 -22.76
CA ALA A 105 1.79 -17.70 -22.15
C ALA A 105 1.90 -18.04 -20.66
N GLN A 106 2.88 -18.84 -20.26
CA GLN A 106 3.14 -19.15 -18.85
C GLN A 106 3.60 -17.91 -18.07
N ALA A 107 4.45 -17.06 -18.67
CA ALA A 107 4.90 -15.81 -18.07
C ALA A 107 3.72 -14.84 -17.83
N ALA A 108 2.82 -14.69 -18.80
CA ALA A 108 1.59 -13.91 -18.64
C ALA A 108 0.68 -14.47 -17.56
N LYS A 109 0.43 -15.79 -17.55
CA LYS A 109 -0.38 -16.45 -16.52
C LYS A 109 0.23 -16.33 -15.12
N THR A 110 1.55 -16.29 -15.01
CA THR A 110 2.28 -16.06 -13.76
C THR A 110 2.05 -14.63 -13.26
N HIS A 111 2.20 -13.63 -14.13
CA HIS A 111 1.93 -12.23 -13.78
C HIS A 111 0.45 -12.01 -13.40
N GLU A 112 -0.49 -12.67 -14.09
CA GLU A 112 -1.91 -12.65 -13.73
C GLU A 112 -2.14 -13.19 -12.31
N ALA A 113 -1.50 -14.32 -11.96
CA ALA A 113 -1.59 -14.89 -10.62
C ALA A 113 -1.01 -13.93 -9.56
N PHE A 114 0.07 -13.21 -9.87
CA PHE A 114 0.69 -12.24 -8.97
C PHE A 114 -0.25 -11.07 -8.69
N LEU A 115 -0.80 -10.44 -9.74
CA LEU A 115 -1.72 -9.30 -9.60
C LEU A 115 -2.97 -9.68 -8.80
N LYS A 116 -3.60 -10.82 -9.12
CA LYS A 116 -4.80 -11.29 -8.42
C LYS A 116 -4.53 -11.56 -6.94
N HIS A 117 -3.41 -12.21 -6.64
CA HIS A 117 -3.06 -12.55 -5.26
C HIS A 117 -2.70 -11.32 -4.44
N LEU A 118 -1.82 -10.45 -4.95
CA LEU A 118 -1.45 -9.20 -4.28
C LEU A 118 -2.67 -8.30 -4.10
N GLY A 119 -3.50 -8.14 -5.15
CA GLY A 119 -4.73 -7.35 -5.09
C GLY A 119 -5.71 -7.87 -4.03
N ALA A 120 -5.94 -9.18 -3.95
CA ALA A 120 -6.81 -9.78 -2.94
C ALA A 120 -6.28 -9.55 -1.51
N ARG A 121 -4.96 -9.64 -1.29
CA ARG A 121 -4.34 -9.34 0.00
C ARG A 121 -4.53 -7.87 0.37
N LEU A 122 -4.26 -6.94 -0.55
CA LEU A 122 -4.46 -5.51 -0.32
C LEU A 122 -5.93 -5.19 0.03
N ALA A 123 -6.89 -5.75 -0.72
CA ALA A 123 -8.32 -5.57 -0.48
C ALA A 123 -8.73 -6.08 0.92
N LYS A 124 -8.21 -7.25 1.32
CA LYS A 124 -8.45 -7.80 2.65
C LYS A 124 -7.84 -6.94 3.77
N MET A 125 -6.69 -6.31 3.54
CA MET A 125 -6.06 -5.46 4.55
C MET A 125 -6.86 -4.19 4.85
N ASN A 126 -7.66 -3.71 3.89
CA ASN A 126 -8.55 -2.54 4.00
C ASN A 126 -7.84 -1.29 4.55
N LEU A 127 -6.65 -0.99 4.01
CA LEU A 127 -5.79 0.10 4.46
C LEU A 127 -6.08 1.45 3.79
N GLY A 128 -6.83 1.45 2.68
CA GLY A 128 -7.07 2.63 1.88
C GLY A 128 -7.86 2.33 0.61
N GLU A 129 -8.11 3.36 -0.19
CA GLU A 129 -8.68 3.15 -1.52
C GLU A 129 -7.62 2.48 -2.40
N ILE A 130 -7.95 1.32 -2.98
CA ILE A 130 -7.07 0.67 -3.94
C ILE A 130 -7.37 1.22 -5.32
N VAL A 131 -6.34 1.67 -6.02
CA VAL A 131 -6.44 2.13 -7.41
C VAL A 131 -5.56 1.23 -8.28
N ILE A 132 -6.13 0.66 -9.33
CA ILE A 132 -5.36 -0.10 -10.32
C ILE A 132 -4.88 0.88 -11.39
N CYS A 133 -3.59 1.22 -11.35
CA CYS A 133 -2.97 2.08 -12.35
C CYS A 133 -2.30 1.21 -13.42
N PHE A 134 -2.93 1.08 -14.59
CA PHE A 134 -2.61 0.00 -15.53
C PHE A 134 -2.04 0.46 -16.87
N ASP A 135 -1.21 -0.38 -17.47
CA ASP A 135 -0.68 -0.25 -18.84
C ASP A 135 -0.95 -1.54 -19.63
N PRO A 136 -1.34 -1.49 -20.91
CA PRO A 136 -1.58 -0.29 -21.71
C PRO A 136 -3.03 0.23 -21.58
N PRO A 137 -3.30 1.51 -21.94
CA PRO A 137 -4.62 2.12 -21.80
C PRO A 137 -5.75 1.36 -22.53
N GLU A 138 -5.44 0.72 -23.66
CA GLU A 138 -6.41 -0.02 -24.49
C GLU A 138 -6.91 -1.29 -23.79
N ALA A 139 -6.19 -1.79 -22.78
CA ALA A 139 -6.59 -2.96 -21.99
C ALA A 139 -7.63 -2.63 -20.90
N ALA A 140 -8.18 -1.41 -20.87
CA ALA A 140 -9.06 -0.94 -19.79
C ALA A 140 -10.22 -1.88 -19.44
N ALA A 141 -10.94 -2.38 -20.44
CA ALA A 141 -12.06 -3.29 -20.21
C ALA A 141 -11.58 -4.62 -19.61
N ALA A 142 -10.56 -5.24 -20.21
CA ALA A 142 -10.00 -6.50 -19.75
C ALA A 142 -9.34 -6.40 -18.37
N MET A 143 -8.69 -5.28 -18.05
CA MET A 143 -8.11 -5.04 -16.73
C MET A 143 -9.21 -4.89 -15.66
N ARG A 144 -10.32 -4.22 -15.97
CA ARG A 144 -11.48 -4.17 -15.06
C ARG A 144 -12.04 -5.55 -14.82
N ASP A 145 -12.25 -6.35 -15.86
CA ASP A 145 -12.75 -7.72 -15.72
C ASP A 145 -11.80 -8.59 -14.90
N LEU A 146 -10.49 -8.36 -15.02
CA LEU A 146 -9.48 -9.12 -14.30
C LEU A 146 -9.44 -8.84 -12.79
N MET A 147 -9.70 -7.57 -12.41
CA MET A 147 -9.44 -7.04 -11.06
C MET A 147 -10.67 -6.39 -10.41
N ASN A 148 -11.89 -6.65 -10.91
CA ASN A 148 -13.15 -6.08 -10.41
C ASN A 148 -13.47 -6.46 -8.95
N ASP A 149 -12.93 -7.59 -8.47
CA ASP A 149 -13.04 -8.04 -7.07
C ASP A 149 -12.07 -7.29 -6.14
N VAL A 150 -11.08 -6.59 -6.70
CA VAL A 150 -10.03 -5.88 -5.95
C VAL A 150 -10.33 -4.38 -5.84
N SER A 151 -10.75 -3.75 -6.93
CA SER A 151 -10.97 -2.31 -6.97
C SER A 151 -12.14 -1.93 -7.87
N ARG A 152 -12.70 -0.75 -7.63
CA ARG A 152 -13.64 -0.07 -8.52
C ARG A 152 -12.98 1.07 -9.31
N THR A 153 -11.76 1.46 -8.97
CA THR A 153 -11.04 2.62 -9.52
C THR A 153 -9.88 2.14 -10.39
N PHE A 154 -9.97 2.46 -11.69
CA PHE A 154 -9.00 2.05 -12.70
C PHE A 154 -8.52 3.26 -13.48
N VAL A 155 -7.21 3.48 -13.51
CA VAL A 155 -6.60 4.64 -14.16
C VAL A 155 -5.53 4.14 -15.14
N PRO A 156 -5.59 4.50 -16.43
CA PRO A 156 -4.53 4.15 -17.35
C PRO A 156 -3.24 4.90 -16.97
N GLN A 157 -2.10 4.23 -17.04
CA GLN A 157 -0.79 4.85 -16.91
C GLN A 157 -0.56 5.79 -18.10
N VAL A 158 0.06 6.94 -17.84
CA VAL A 158 0.51 7.82 -18.91
C VAL A 158 1.74 7.25 -19.61
N ALA A 159 1.93 7.61 -20.87
CA ALA A 159 3.13 7.24 -21.60
C ALA A 159 4.39 7.88 -20.99
N GLY A 160 5.52 7.19 -21.11
CA GLY A 160 6.82 7.64 -20.61
C GLY A 160 7.47 6.65 -19.64
N ASP A 161 8.49 7.13 -18.97
CA ASP A 161 9.22 6.42 -17.92
C ASP A 161 8.43 6.35 -16.61
N LEU A 162 9.03 5.79 -15.56
CA LEU A 162 8.36 5.66 -14.27
C LEU A 162 8.10 7.04 -13.63
N THR A 163 8.98 8.02 -13.82
CA THR A 163 8.74 9.41 -13.39
C THR A 163 7.46 9.96 -14.00
N ALA A 164 7.32 9.86 -15.33
CA ALA A 164 6.11 10.33 -16.02
C ALA A 164 4.85 9.65 -15.50
N ARG A 165 4.90 8.33 -15.26
CA ARG A 165 3.77 7.54 -14.75
C ARG A 165 3.38 7.93 -13.32
N LEU A 166 4.37 8.03 -12.41
CA LEU A 166 4.14 8.41 -11.02
C LEU A 166 3.65 9.85 -10.89
N CYS A 167 4.19 10.79 -11.68
CA CYS A 167 3.75 12.18 -11.71
C CYS A 167 2.40 12.36 -12.41
N GLY A 168 2.12 11.57 -13.45
CA GLY A 168 0.88 11.61 -14.22
C GLY A 168 -0.32 11.02 -13.50
N PHE A 169 -0.12 10.28 -12.41
CA PHE A 169 -1.22 9.79 -11.57
C PHE A 169 -1.94 10.96 -10.88
N GLY A 170 -3.19 11.17 -11.28
CA GLY A 170 -4.01 12.34 -10.94
C GLY A 170 -4.73 12.22 -9.60
N ASN A 171 -4.02 12.48 -8.50
CA ASN A 171 -4.63 12.89 -7.23
C ASN A 171 -3.59 13.57 -6.32
N ALA A 172 -3.20 14.80 -6.65
CA ALA A 172 -2.17 15.52 -5.90
C ALA A 172 -2.55 15.82 -4.43
N SER A 173 -3.84 15.72 -4.09
CA SER A 173 -4.33 16.04 -2.75
C SER A 173 -4.35 14.85 -1.79
N SER A 174 -3.98 13.65 -2.23
CA SER A 174 -4.03 12.43 -1.41
C SER A 174 -2.64 11.88 -1.13
N THR A 175 -2.42 11.45 0.13
CA THR A 175 -1.28 10.62 0.49
C THR A 175 -1.37 9.31 -0.31
N THR A 176 -0.33 8.95 -1.05
CA THR A 176 -0.36 7.87 -2.04
C THR A 176 0.77 6.88 -1.80
N LEU A 177 0.45 5.60 -1.72
CA LEU A 177 1.41 4.50 -1.71
C LEU A 177 1.41 3.80 -3.06
N PHE A 178 2.47 3.99 -3.84
CA PHE A 178 2.68 3.27 -5.10
C PHE A 178 3.33 1.92 -4.84
N LEU A 179 2.77 0.85 -5.40
CA LEU A 179 3.25 -0.53 -5.31
C LEU A 179 3.46 -1.13 -6.70
N GLY A 180 4.55 -1.87 -6.86
CA GLY A 180 4.74 -2.77 -8.01
C GLY A 180 3.85 -4.01 -7.94
N GLY A 181 3.58 -4.63 -9.09
CA GLY A 181 2.81 -5.88 -9.19
C GLY A 181 3.64 -7.16 -9.10
N ASP A 182 4.94 -7.04 -8.78
CA ASP A 182 5.94 -8.07 -9.02
C ASP A 182 6.44 -8.77 -7.75
N SER A 183 5.97 -8.32 -6.58
CA SER A 183 6.18 -8.92 -5.25
C SER A 183 4.87 -9.52 -4.71
N PRO A 184 4.40 -10.68 -5.21
CA PRO A 184 3.09 -11.21 -4.84
C PRO A 184 3.01 -11.69 -3.39
N ASP A 185 4.13 -12.17 -2.84
CA ASP A 185 4.24 -12.70 -1.48
C ASP A 185 4.61 -11.63 -0.44
N LEU A 186 4.61 -10.35 -0.82
CA LEU A 186 4.89 -9.21 0.06
C LEU A 186 4.15 -9.34 1.41
N PRO A 187 4.85 -9.46 2.55
CA PRO A 187 4.21 -9.72 3.83
C PRO A 187 3.21 -8.63 4.21
N GLU A 188 2.01 -9.00 4.66
CA GLU A 188 0.98 -8.01 5.05
C GLU A 188 1.48 -7.01 6.09
N ARG A 189 2.33 -7.48 7.02
CA ARG A 189 2.95 -6.64 8.06
C ARG A 189 3.83 -5.52 7.48
N PHE A 190 4.48 -5.75 6.33
CA PHE A 190 5.34 -4.76 5.70
C PHE A 190 4.50 -3.65 5.06
N VAL A 191 3.40 -4.01 4.39
CA VAL A 191 2.45 -3.03 3.84
C VAL A 191 1.85 -2.17 4.95
N ARG A 192 1.39 -2.79 6.05
CA ARG A 192 0.83 -2.08 7.21
C ARG A 192 1.85 -1.11 7.82
N ARG A 193 3.07 -1.59 8.08
CA ARG A 193 4.15 -0.76 8.64
C ARG A 193 4.53 0.38 7.71
N THR A 194 4.51 0.16 6.40
CA THR A 194 4.76 1.20 5.39
C THR A 194 3.71 2.29 5.44
N VAL A 195 2.44 1.91 5.57
CA VAL A 195 1.33 2.84 5.79
C VAL A 195 1.51 3.64 7.08
N ASP A 196 1.88 2.98 8.19
CA ASP A 196 2.15 3.67 9.46
C ASP A 196 3.31 4.67 9.33
N LEU A 197 4.43 4.25 8.71
CA LEU A 197 5.56 5.14 8.43
C LEU A 197 5.17 6.34 7.56
N LEU A 198 4.27 6.15 6.59
CA LEU A 198 3.84 7.21 5.68
C LEU A 198 2.96 8.25 6.37
N HIS A 199 2.37 7.91 7.52
CA HIS A 199 1.69 8.89 8.36
C HIS A 199 2.65 9.75 9.19
N GLU A 200 3.88 9.29 9.41
CA GLU A 200 4.88 9.97 10.23
C GLU A 200 5.95 10.70 9.40
N ASN A 201 6.02 10.40 8.10
CA ASN A 201 7.05 10.89 7.19
C ASN A 201 6.43 11.50 5.94
N ASP A 202 7.17 12.40 5.27
CA ASP A 202 6.72 12.98 4.01
C ASP A 202 6.84 11.95 2.85
N LEU A 203 7.86 11.09 2.94
CA LEU A 203 8.19 10.06 1.97
C LEU A 203 8.49 8.75 2.69
N VAL A 204 8.07 7.62 2.11
CA VAL A 204 8.51 6.28 2.50
C VAL A 204 9.03 5.53 1.28
N ILE A 205 10.17 4.87 1.43
CA ILE A 205 10.76 4.03 0.38
C ILE A 205 10.87 2.60 0.92
N GLY A 206 10.35 1.63 0.17
CA GLY A 206 10.55 0.20 0.43
C GLY A 206 11.60 -0.37 -0.51
N PRO A 207 12.86 -0.56 -0.08
CA PRO A 207 13.95 -0.92 -0.98
C PRO A 207 13.89 -2.38 -1.46
N THR A 208 14.51 -2.63 -2.61
CA THR A 208 14.82 -3.96 -3.16
C THR A 208 16.34 -4.20 -3.14
N ASP A 209 16.81 -5.44 -3.21
CA ASP A 209 18.24 -5.78 -3.23
C ASP A 209 19.00 -5.22 -4.44
N ASP A 210 18.30 -4.96 -5.55
CA ASP A 210 18.89 -4.50 -6.81
C ASP A 210 19.08 -2.98 -6.90
N GLY A 211 18.78 -2.24 -5.82
CA GLY A 211 18.91 -0.78 -5.76
C GLY A 211 17.66 -0.01 -6.22
N GLY A 212 16.59 -0.71 -6.57
CA GLY A 212 15.26 -0.16 -6.78
C GLY A 212 14.45 -0.02 -5.49
N TYR A 213 13.12 0.01 -5.64
CA TYR A 213 12.18 -0.06 -4.53
C TYR A 213 10.87 -0.73 -4.96
N TRP A 214 10.31 -1.58 -4.09
CA TRP A 214 9.02 -2.25 -4.28
C TRP A 214 7.84 -1.30 -3.98
N CYS A 215 8.09 -0.24 -3.19
CA CYS A 215 7.11 0.83 -2.98
C CYS A 215 7.70 2.23 -2.85
N LEU A 216 6.86 3.21 -3.18
CA LEU A 216 7.09 4.63 -2.94
C LEU A 216 5.83 5.24 -2.32
N GLY A 217 5.89 5.55 -1.03
CA GLY A 217 4.86 6.25 -0.28
C GLY A 217 5.11 7.74 -0.28
N LEU A 218 4.12 8.55 -0.64
CA LEU A 218 4.25 10.00 -0.77
C LEU A 218 3.09 10.70 -0.08
N ASP A 219 3.40 11.59 0.85
CA ASP A 219 2.41 12.51 1.37
C ASP A 219 1.93 13.51 0.30
N SER A 220 0.70 14.00 0.43
CA SER A 220 0.08 14.91 -0.54
C SER A 220 0.87 16.22 -0.72
N ARG A 221 1.67 16.62 0.27
CA ARG A 221 2.52 17.82 0.22
C ARG A 221 3.80 17.63 -0.61
N VAL A 222 4.18 16.39 -0.92
CA VAL A 222 5.43 16.12 -1.65
C VAL A 222 5.32 16.51 -3.12
N ASN A 223 6.23 17.37 -3.57
CA ASN A 223 6.37 17.72 -4.98
C ASN A 223 7.04 16.58 -5.77
N ARG A 224 6.21 15.67 -6.30
CA ARG A 224 6.61 14.50 -7.11
C ARG A 224 7.56 14.86 -8.26
N PRO A 225 7.24 15.83 -9.15
CA PRO A 225 8.16 16.21 -10.23
C PRO A 225 9.56 16.61 -9.76
N GLU A 226 9.69 17.38 -8.66
CA GLU A 226 11.00 17.77 -8.14
C GLU A 226 11.75 16.61 -7.48
N LEU A 227 11.03 15.77 -6.74
CA LEU A 227 11.59 14.57 -6.10
C LEU A 227 12.14 13.58 -7.14
N LEU A 228 11.43 13.37 -8.25
CA LEU A 228 11.76 12.34 -9.24
C LEU A 228 12.57 12.87 -10.42
N ARG A 229 12.95 14.15 -10.41
CA ARG A 229 13.69 14.79 -11.51
C ARG A 229 15.09 14.18 -11.65
N GLY A 230 15.35 13.54 -12.78
CA GLY A 230 16.67 13.03 -13.16
C GLY A 230 17.04 11.68 -12.55
N ILE A 231 16.06 10.93 -12.02
CA ILE A 231 16.29 9.54 -11.62
C ILE A 231 16.56 8.69 -12.87
N GLU A 232 17.60 7.86 -12.81
CA GLU A 232 17.95 6.92 -13.85
C GLU A 232 17.27 5.58 -13.59
N TRP A 233 16.12 5.35 -14.20
CA TRP A 233 15.37 4.10 -14.04
C TRP A 233 16.07 2.90 -14.68
N SER A 234 15.96 1.74 -14.04
CA SER A 234 16.67 0.49 -14.35
C SER A 234 18.20 0.56 -14.23
N SER A 235 18.72 1.41 -13.34
CA SER A 235 20.17 1.60 -13.12
C SER A 235 20.71 0.92 -11.85
N GLY A 236 19.84 0.53 -10.91
CA GLY A 236 20.22 0.05 -9.57
C GLY A 236 20.69 1.17 -8.63
N ARG A 237 20.41 2.42 -8.97
CA ARG A 237 20.73 3.62 -8.17
C ARG A 237 19.49 4.43 -7.82
N GLU A 238 18.31 3.94 -8.14
CA GLU A 238 17.03 4.62 -7.97
C GLU A 238 16.76 4.95 -6.50
N PHE A 239 17.04 3.99 -5.61
CA PHE A 239 16.94 4.17 -4.17
C PHE A 239 17.82 5.33 -3.69
N ASP A 240 19.12 5.27 -3.99
CA ASP A 240 20.10 6.27 -3.56
C ASP A 240 19.78 7.66 -4.13
N GLN A 241 19.46 7.73 -5.42
CA GLN A 241 19.10 8.98 -6.10
C GLN A 241 17.84 9.62 -5.50
N THR A 242 16.82 8.80 -5.21
CA THR A 242 15.56 9.28 -4.60
C THR A 242 15.81 9.77 -3.18
N LEU A 243 16.57 9.01 -2.39
CA LEU A 243 16.89 9.35 -1.00
C LEU A 243 17.74 10.63 -0.90
N GLU A 244 18.76 10.77 -1.75
CA GLU A 244 19.57 11.98 -1.83
C GLU A 244 18.71 13.19 -2.21
N ARG A 245 17.86 13.04 -3.23
CA ARG A 245 16.96 14.12 -3.64
C ARG A 245 15.99 14.51 -2.54
N ALA A 246 15.36 13.55 -1.87
CA ALA A 246 14.43 13.80 -0.79
C ALA A 246 15.08 14.61 0.34
N ARG A 247 16.30 14.23 0.74
CA ARG A 247 17.09 14.94 1.74
C ARG A 247 17.44 16.36 1.31
N SER A 248 17.84 16.56 0.05
CA SER A 248 18.16 17.88 -0.48
C SER A 248 16.95 18.84 -0.51
N LEU A 249 15.74 18.29 -0.62
CA LEU A 249 14.47 19.02 -0.58
C LEU A 249 13.94 19.20 0.86
N GLY A 250 14.61 18.65 1.87
CA GLY A 250 14.23 18.76 3.28
C GLY A 250 13.07 17.86 3.72
N TYR A 251 12.75 16.81 2.95
CA TYR A 251 11.71 15.86 3.33
C TYR A 251 12.18 14.86 4.40
N ASN A 252 11.28 14.53 5.33
CA ASN A 252 11.48 13.41 6.24
C ASN A 252 11.21 12.09 5.51
N VAL A 253 12.14 11.15 5.63
CA VAL A 253 12.11 9.87 4.89
C VAL A 253 12.03 8.70 5.86
N GLY A 254 10.96 7.93 5.77
CA GLY A 254 10.84 6.61 6.39
C GLY A 254 11.37 5.52 5.45
N LEU A 255 11.99 4.48 6.02
CA LEU A 255 12.40 3.30 5.26
C LEU A 255 11.55 2.12 5.71
N ALA A 256 10.83 1.52 4.75
CA ALA A 256 10.10 0.28 4.98
C ALA A 256 11.07 -0.91 4.95
N ASP A 257 10.58 -2.06 5.38
CA ASP A 257 11.33 -3.31 5.29
C ASP A 257 11.68 -3.62 3.82
N GLN A 258 12.88 -4.17 3.62
CA GLN A 258 13.34 -4.59 2.31
C GLN A 258 12.58 -5.84 1.85
N TRP A 259 12.20 -5.89 0.57
CA TRP A 259 11.59 -7.05 -0.06
C TRP A 259 11.86 -7.05 -1.57
N ASP A 260 11.99 -8.23 -2.18
CA ASP A 260 12.41 -8.35 -3.57
C ASP A 260 11.28 -8.76 -4.51
N ASP A 261 11.31 -8.16 -5.70
CA ASP A 261 10.46 -8.51 -6.82
C ASP A 261 10.89 -9.82 -7.50
N VAL A 262 9.96 -10.45 -8.21
CA VAL A 262 10.18 -11.74 -8.87
C VAL A 262 10.30 -11.56 -10.37
N ASP A 263 11.50 -11.25 -10.85
CA ASP A 263 11.72 -10.86 -12.25
C ASP A 263 12.51 -11.87 -13.09
N ARG A 264 13.37 -12.67 -12.46
CA ARG A 264 14.17 -13.68 -13.14
C ARG A 264 13.78 -15.10 -12.70
N PRO A 265 14.18 -16.14 -13.47
CA PRO A 265 13.86 -17.53 -13.12
C PRO A 265 14.32 -17.92 -11.70
N GLU A 266 15.46 -17.39 -11.26
CA GLU A 266 16.02 -17.69 -9.94
C GLU A 266 15.14 -17.09 -8.83
N ASP A 267 14.59 -15.90 -9.05
CA ASP A 267 13.66 -15.25 -8.12
C ASP A 267 12.34 -16.02 -8.04
N LEU A 268 11.89 -16.59 -9.17
CA LEU A 268 10.69 -17.44 -9.19
C LEU A 268 10.91 -18.72 -8.39
N THR A 269 12.07 -19.36 -8.51
CA THR A 269 12.42 -20.53 -7.68
C THR A 269 12.47 -20.15 -6.20
N ARG A 270 13.07 -19.01 -5.84
CA ARG A 270 13.07 -18.50 -4.45
C ARG A 270 11.66 -18.23 -3.93
N LEU A 271 10.78 -17.61 -4.73
CA LEU A 271 9.38 -17.41 -4.39
C LEU A 271 8.70 -18.74 -4.07
N LEU A 272 8.85 -19.75 -4.94
CA LEU A 272 8.23 -21.06 -4.72
C LEU A 272 8.71 -21.73 -3.43
N ASP A 273 10.00 -21.63 -3.11
CA ASP A 273 10.56 -22.11 -1.83
C ASP A 273 9.94 -21.38 -0.63
N ARG A 274 9.82 -20.05 -0.69
CA ARG A 274 9.17 -19.24 0.36
C ARG A 274 7.70 -19.63 0.55
N LEU A 275 6.95 -19.78 -0.54
CA LEU A 275 5.53 -20.17 -0.50
C LEU A 275 5.32 -21.57 0.08
N GLN A 276 6.20 -22.53 -0.24
CA GLN A 276 6.15 -23.89 0.33
C GLN A 276 6.42 -23.91 1.84
N LYS A 277 7.29 -23.01 2.32
CA LYS A 277 7.64 -22.87 3.74
C LYS A 277 6.71 -21.93 4.51
N SER A 278 5.83 -21.20 3.82
CA SER A 278 4.99 -20.18 4.43
C SER A 278 3.90 -20.78 5.32
N THR A 279 3.68 -20.12 6.45
CA THR A 279 2.54 -20.37 7.33
C THR A 279 1.33 -19.48 7.02
N ASP A 280 1.47 -18.50 6.13
CA ASP A 280 0.36 -17.66 5.66
C ASP A 280 -0.56 -18.51 4.77
N THR A 281 -1.84 -18.56 5.11
CA THR A 281 -2.81 -19.36 4.34
C THR A 281 -3.06 -18.77 2.96
N SER A 282 -2.87 -17.47 2.77
CA SER A 282 -3.02 -16.81 1.46
C SER A 282 -1.93 -17.26 0.48
N ASP A 283 -0.71 -17.50 0.95
CA ASP A 283 0.41 -17.97 0.12
C ASP A 283 0.12 -19.35 -0.52
N ARG A 284 -0.68 -20.20 0.15
CA ARG A 284 -1.12 -21.48 -0.42
C ARG A 284 -2.04 -21.32 -1.63
N GLU A 285 -2.80 -20.23 -1.67
CA GLU A 285 -3.64 -19.89 -2.81
C GLU A 285 -2.78 -19.53 -4.02
N LEU A 286 -1.76 -18.68 -3.82
CA LEU A 286 -0.79 -18.35 -4.87
C LEU A 286 -0.06 -19.59 -5.36
N LEU A 287 0.43 -20.43 -4.45
CA LEU A 287 1.10 -21.69 -4.79
C LEU A 287 0.21 -22.58 -5.67
N THR A 288 -1.09 -22.65 -5.36
CA THR A 288 -2.07 -23.39 -6.16
C THR A 288 -2.24 -22.79 -7.55
N ARG A 289 -2.31 -21.46 -7.66
CA ARG A 289 -2.39 -20.74 -8.94
C ARG A 289 -1.14 -20.96 -9.81
N LEU A 290 0.01 -21.23 -9.20
CA LEU A 290 1.29 -21.44 -9.88
C LEU A 290 1.60 -22.91 -10.25
N LYS A 291 0.73 -23.88 -9.92
CA LYS A 291 0.96 -25.32 -10.23
C LYS A 291 1.14 -25.68 -11.71
N PHE A 292 0.82 -24.76 -12.63
CA PHE A 292 1.04 -24.95 -14.06
C PHE A 292 2.51 -24.73 -14.49
N LEU A 293 3.35 -24.22 -13.60
CA LEU A 293 4.78 -23.99 -13.86
C LEU A 293 5.50 -25.33 -14.13
N PRO A 294 6.47 -25.36 -15.05
CA PRO A 294 7.17 -26.59 -15.41
C PRO A 294 8.02 -27.09 -14.23
N ALA A 295 8.23 -28.41 -14.17
CA ALA A 295 8.93 -29.08 -13.07
C ALA A 295 10.32 -28.49 -12.78
N GLY A 296 11.06 -28.05 -13.80
CA GLY A 296 12.41 -27.49 -13.65
C GLY A 296 12.51 -26.12 -12.97
N VAL A 297 11.39 -25.52 -12.57
CA VAL A 297 11.36 -24.23 -11.83
C VAL A 297 11.22 -24.44 -10.32
N TRP A 298 10.72 -25.60 -9.91
CA TRP A 298 10.46 -25.92 -8.51
C TRP A 298 11.76 -26.31 -7.78
N PRO A 299 11.94 -25.87 -6.52
CA PRO A 299 13.09 -26.24 -5.69
C PRO A 299 13.09 -27.71 -5.28
#